data_AF-A0A1J4KEI6-F1
#
_entry.id   AF-A0A1J4KEI6-F1
#
_cell.length_a   1.000
_cell.length_b   1.000
_cell.length_c   1.000
_cell.angle_alpha   90.00
_cell.angle_beta   90.00
_cell.angle_gamma   90.00
#
_symmetry.space_group_name_H-M   'P 1'
#
loop_
_entity.id
_entity.type
_entity.pdbx_description
1 polymer ?
#
loop_
_entity_poly.entity_id
_entity_poly.type
_entity_poly.pdbx_seq_one_letter_code
_entity_poly.pdbx_strand_id
1 'polypeptide(L)'
;MDTSSAIRICLLLLGFAFITNLVGAYTVVGVICCKAINYICGVVLLGLVAYVCFFIYKASEKSMIQKVILGTIAALILAGSISCFARAKYITQYSKIERFFLSLFVSLAIYSSIGLFWPQIILRFCSNIMQAFDADFLQIVSFGMNAVSAVICSLFLLIPTEYNENFFLNKASIYTIATVVINSVWSMAFGFALQFKAESGYASQI
;
A
#
# COMPACT_ATOMS: atom_id res chain seq x y z
N MET A 1 6.03 -29.88 1.68
CA MET A 1 6.63 -28.73 2.37
C MET A 1 6.44 -28.94 3.86
N ASP A 2 7.48 -28.88 4.70
CA ASP A 2 7.30 -29.04 6.15
C ASP A 2 6.45 -27.89 6.70
N THR A 3 5.45 -28.19 7.52
CA THR A 3 4.54 -27.23 8.18
C THR A 3 5.30 -26.11 8.90
N SER A 4 6.50 -26.43 9.42
CA SER A 4 7.43 -25.47 10.03
C SER A 4 7.89 -24.36 9.07
N SER A 5 8.10 -24.69 7.79
CA SER A 5 8.53 -23.74 6.76
C SER A 5 7.39 -22.83 6.30
N ALA A 6 6.16 -23.36 6.23
CA ALA A 6 4.97 -22.58 5.87
C ALA A 6 4.66 -21.51 6.93
N ILE A 7 4.68 -21.89 8.21
CA ILE A 7 4.46 -20.98 9.34
C ILE A 7 5.50 -19.85 9.35
N ARG A 8 6.78 -20.16 9.06
CA ARG A 8 7.85 -19.14 8.98
C ARG A 8 7.58 -18.09 7.89
N ILE A 9 7.06 -18.51 6.73
CA ILE A 9 6.72 -17.57 5.65
C ILE A 9 5.53 -16.69 6.04
N CYS A 10 4.49 -17.30 6.63
CA CYS A 10 3.33 -16.55 7.10
C CYS A 10 3.75 -15.49 8.12
N LEU A 11 4.61 -15.84 9.08
CA LEU A 11 5.14 -14.90 10.07
C LEU A 11 6.00 -13.80 9.45
N LEU A 12 6.85 -14.13 8.47
CA LEU A 12 7.64 -13.15 7.74
C LEU A 12 6.75 -12.18 6.97
N LEU A 13 5.81 -12.68 6.15
CA LEU A 13 4.87 -11.86 5.39
C LEU A 13 4.02 -10.96 6.29
N LEU A 14 3.63 -11.46 7.46
CA LEU A 14 2.86 -10.73 8.46
C LEU A 14 3.68 -9.62 9.12
N GLY A 15 4.91 -9.90 9.54
CA GLY A 15 5.82 -8.88 10.09
C GLY A 15 6.16 -7.80 9.05
N PHE A 16 6.38 -8.21 7.81
CA PHE A 16 6.61 -7.32 6.69
C PHE A 16 5.37 -6.44 6.43
N ALA A 17 4.18 -7.03 6.33
CA ALA A 17 2.95 -6.27 6.13
C ALA A 17 2.66 -5.31 7.31
N PHE A 18 2.99 -5.70 8.53
CA PHE A 18 2.89 -4.83 9.70
C PHE A 18 3.75 -3.57 9.56
N ILE A 19 5.03 -3.73 9.20
CA ILE A 19 5.96 -2.59 9.00
C ILE A 19 5.47 -1.70 7.86
N THR A 20 5.06 -2.27 6.74
CA THR A 20 4.55 -1.52 5.59
C THR A 20 3.31 -0.71 5.94
N ASN A 21 2.36 -1.29 6.66
CA ASN A 21 1.15 -0.58 7.09
C ASN A 21 1.46 0.48 8.14
N LEU A 22 2.42 0.23 9.04
CA LEU A 22 2.89 1.23 9.99
C LEU A 22 3.47 2.44 9.24
N VAL A 23 4.44 2.23 8.36
CA VAL A 23 5.08 3.30 7.58
C VAL A 23 4.06 4.00 6.68
N GLY A 24 3.21 3.25 5.99
CA GLY A 24 2.17 3.79 5.11
C GLY A 24 1.18 4.68 5.87
N ALA A 25 0.61 4.18 6.98
CA ALA A 25 -0.35 4.93 7.78
C ALA A 25 0.27 6.19 8.40
N TYR A 26 1.47 6.10 8.99
CA TYR A 26 2.16 7.28 9.54
C TYR A 26 2.50 8.31 8.46
N THR A 27 2.89 7.88 7.27
CA THR A 27 3.19 8.78 6.15
C THR A 27 1.93 9.50 5.68
N VAL A 28 0.82 8.78 5.51
CA VAL A 28 -0.48 9.38 5.15
C VAL A 28 -0.91 10.41 6.20
N VAL A 29 -0.80 10.08 7.49
CA VAL A 29 -1.10 11.01 8.59
C VAL A 29 -0.21 12.25 8.52
N GLY A 30 1.11 12.07 8.36
CA GLY A 30 2.06 13.17 8.28
C GLY A 30 1.77 14.11 7.12
N VAL A 31 1.43 13.55 5.95
CA VAL A 31 1.00 14.29 4.76
C VAL A 31 -0.29 15.06 5.06
N ILE A 32 -1.29 14.42 5.67
CA ILE A 32 -2.57 15.05 6.00
C ILE A 32 -2.38 16.21 7.00
N CYS A 33 -1.63 15.97 8.08
CA CYS A 33 -1.44 16.92 9.18
C CYS A 33 -0.54 18.11 8.80
N CYS A 34 0.50 17.89 7.99
CA CYS A 34 1.52 18.90 7.73
C CYS A 34 1.58 19.31 6.25
N LYS A 35 1.36 20.60 5.98
CA LYS A 35 1.36 21.15 4.61
C LYS A 35 2.75 21.08 3.96
N ALA A 36 3.84 21.24 4.74
CA ALA A 36 5.20 21.12 4.23
C ALA A 36 5.52 19.68 3.81
N ILE A 37 5.22 18.70 4.68
CA ILE A 37 5.39 17.27 4.38
C ILE A 37 4.55 16.86 3.16
N ASN A 38 3.34 17.40 3.03
CA ASN A 38 2.49 17.18 1.86
C ASN A 38 3.14 17.60 0.55
N TYR A 39 3.75 18.78 0.47
CA TYR A 39 4.46 19.20 -0.76
C TYR A 39 5.71 18.38 -1.02
N ILE A 40 6.51 18.07 0.01
CA ILE A 40 7.69 17.20 -0.12
C ILE A 40 7.28 15.82 -0.67
N CYS A 41 6.22 15.24 -0.11
CA CYS A 41 5.66 13.98 -0.58
C CYS A 41 5.20 14.07 -2.04
N GLY A 42 4.50 15.16 -2.43
CA GLY A 42 4.12 15.41 -3.82
C GLY A 42 5.31 15.38 -4.78
N VAL A 43 6.42 16.06 -4.45
CA VAL A 43 7.65 16.05 -5.27
C VAL A 43 8.25 14.65 -5.37
N VAL A 44 8.31 13.90 -4.27
CA VAL A 44 8.82 12.52 -4.24
C VAL A 44 7.95 11.61 -5.11
N LEU A 45 6.62 11.73 -5.03
CA LEU A 45 5.68 10.97 -5.86
C LEU A 45 5.83 11.29 -7.35
N LEU A 46 6.06 12.55 -7.75
CA LEU A 46 6.38 12.89 -9.15
C LEU A 46 7.66 12.18 -9.64
N GLY A 47 8.70 12.15 -8.81
CA GLY A 47 9.94 11.42 -9.12
C GLY A 47 9.68 9.92 -9.32
N LEU A 48 8.82 9.33 -8.49
CA LEU A 48 8.39 7.94 -8.62
C LEU A 48 7.58 7.69 -9.90
N VAL A 49 6.70 8.61 -10.34
CA VAL A 49 6.01 8.49 -11.63
C VAL A 49 7.03 8.40 -12.78
N ALA A 50 8.01 9.30 -12.81
CA ALA A 50 9.05 9.29 -13.84
C ALA A 50 9.84 7.97 -13.84
N TYR A 51 10.17 7.46 -12.65
CA TYR A 51 10.80 6.15 -12.49
C TYR A 51 9.94 5.01 -13.05
N VAL A 52 8.65 4.93 -12.69
CA VAL A 52 7.75 3.87 -13.18
C VAL A 52 7.58 3.95 -14.70
N CYS A 53 7.38 5.15 -15.25
CA CYS A 53 7.28 5.36 -16.69
C CYS A 53 8.54 4.89 -17.43
N PHE A 54 9.73 5.16 -16.89
CA PHE A 54 10.99 4.65 -17.44
C PHE A 54 11.04 3.12 -17.47
N PHE A 55 10.59 2.46 -16.40
CA PHE A 55 10.51 0.99 -16.35
C PHE A 55 9.49 0.40 -17.32
N ILE A 56 8.33 1.05 -17.51
CA ILE A 56 7.34 0.65 -18.51
C ILE A 56 7.94 0.76 -19.92
N TYR A 57 8.64 1.85 -20.22
CA TYR A 57 9.28 2.06 -21.52
C TYR A 57 10.37 1.02 -21.82
N LYS A 58 11.21 0.67 -20.84
CA LYS A 58 12.24 -0.37 -21.00
C LYS A 58 11.68 -1.79 -21.05
N ALA A 59 10.45 -2.02 -20.61
CA ALA A 59 9.84 -3.34 -20.47
C ALA A 59 9.26 -3.89 -21.79
N SER A 60 10.04 -3.89 -22.87
CA SER A 60 9.63 -4.41 -24.19
C SER A 60 9.02 -5.83 -24.09
N GLU A 61 9.64 -6.70 -23.28
CA GLU A 61 9.31 -8.12 -23.17
C GLU A 61 8.32 -8.49 -22.05
N LYS A 62 7.84 -7.53 -21.25
CA LYS A 62 6.86 -7.84 -20.19
C LYS A 62 5.48 -8.17 -20.75
N SER A 63 4.76 -9.06 -20.06
CA SER A 63 3.38 -9.44 -20.40
C SER A 63 2.46 -8.21 -20.41
N MET A 64 1.41 -8.26 -21.24
CA MET A 64 0.45 -7.15 -21.35
C MET A 64 -0.21 -6.83 -20.00
N ILE A 65 -0.46 -7.85 -19.18
CA ILE A 65 -1.01 -7.72 -17.83
C ILE A 65 -0.08 -6.88 -16.94
N GLN A 66 1.22 -7.20 -16.92
CA GLN A 66 2.20 -6.45 -16.12
C GLN A 66 2.30 -4.98 -16.56
N LYS A 67 2.23 -4.70 -17.87
CA LYS A 67 2.24 -3.33 -18.39
C LYS A 67 1.01 -2.54 -17.93
N VAL A 68 -0.17 -3.15 -17.93
CA VAL A 68 -1.41 -2.53 -17.44
C VAL A 68 -1.34 -2.25 -15.94
N ILE A 69 -0.85 -3.20 -15.13
CA ILE A 69 -0.68 -3.02 -13.68
C ILE A 69 0.29 -1.86 -13.39
N LEU A 70 1.45 -1.82 -14.05
CA LEU A 70 2.42 -0.74 -13.87
C LEU A 70 1.86 0.62 -14.33
N GLY A 71 1.12 0.65 -15.45
CA GLY A 71 0.44 1.87 -15.91
C GLY A 71 -0.60 2.37 -14.90
N THR A 72 -1.36 1.46 -14.29
CA THR A 72 -2.33 1.79 -13.23
C THR A 72 -1.63 2.36 -12.00
N ILE A 73 -0.52 1.74 -11.57
CA ILE A 73 0.28 2.25 -10.46
C ILE A 73 0.81 3.66 -10.77
N ALA A 74 1.36 3.89 -11.98
CA ALA A 74 1.82 5.21 -12.38
C ALA A 74 0.71 6.27 -12.32
N ALA A 75 -0.50 5.93 -12.80
CA ALA A 75 -1.66 6.81 -12.75
C ALA A 75 -2.09 7.11 -11.31
N LEU A 76 -2.09 6.11 -10.41
CA LEU A 76 -2.42 6.29 -9.00
C LEU A 76 -1.40 7.18 -8.28
N ILE A 77 -0.11 6.97 -8.53
CA ILE A 77 0.97 7.80 -7.96
C ILE A 77 0.83 9.25 -8.46
N LEU A 78 0.54 9.44 -9.76
CA LEU A 78 0.30 10.76 -10.33
C LEU A 78 -0.91 11.44 -9.71
N ALA A 79 -2.03 10.73 -9.54
CA ALA A 79 -3.24 11.26 -8.91
C ALA A 79 -2.99 11.67 -7.45
N GLY A 80 -2.27 10.88 -6.67
CA GLY A 80 -1.90 11.25 -5.30
C GLY A 80 -0.94 12.44 -5.24
N SER A 81 0.00 12.53 -6.18
CA SER A 81 0.88 13.69 -6.32
C SER A 81 0.10 14.97 -6.63
N ILE A 82 -0.79 14.94 -7.61
CA ILE A 82 -1.65 16.09 -7.96
C ILE A 82 -2.51 16.46 -6.76
N SER A 83 -3.04 15.47 -6.02
CA SER A 83 -3.84 15.71 -4.81
C SER A 83 -3.04 16.44 -3.72
N CYS A 84 -1.74 16.16 -3.59
CA CYS A 84 -0.86 16.91 -2.69
C CYS A 84 -0.77 18.39 -3.11
N PHE A 85 -0.64 18.70 -4.40
CA PHE A 85 -0.54 20.07 -4.88
C PHE A 85 -1.89 20.82 -4.95
N ALA A 86 -2.99 20.12 -5.23
CA ALA A 86 -4.34 20.67 -5.28
C ALA A 86 -4.85 21.15 -3.91
N ARG A 87 -4.21 20.71 -2.82
CA ARG A 87 -4.52 21.14 -1.46
C ARG A 87 -4.03 22.56 -1.20
N ALA A 88 -4.92 23.53 -1.42
CA ALA A 88 -4.69 24.94 -1.13
C ALA A 88 -4.86 25.30 0.36
N LYS A 89 -5.71 24.55 1.08
CA LYS A 89 -6.17 24.85 2.45
C LYS A 89 -5.85 23.72 3.46
N TYR A 90 -6.06 23.94 4.75
CA TYR A 90 -5.97 22.87 5.75
C TYR A 90 -7.05 21.81 5.51
N ILE A 91 -6.76 20.55 5.81
CA ILE A 91 -7.70 19.44 5.50
C ILE A 91 -9.05 19.60 6.21
N THR A 92 -9.06 20.22 7.40
CA THR A 92 -10.27 20.53 8.17
C THR A 92 -11.15 21.63 7.60
N GLN A 93 -10.72 22.29 6.53
CA GLN A 93 -11.51 23.31 5.83
C GLN A 93 -12.27 22.75 4.62
N TYR A 94 -11.99 21.51 4.22
CA TYR A 94 -12.70 20.81 3.14
C TYR A 94 -13.96 20.11 3.66
N SER A 95 -14.92 19.84 2.78
CA SER A 95 -16.07 18.98 3.09
C SER A 95 -15.63 17.55 3.38
N LYS A 96 -16.47 16.76 4.07
CA LYS A 96 -16.15 15.36 4.40
C LYS A 96 -15.79 14.54 3.15
N ILE A 97 -16.54 14.72 2.07
CA ILE A 97 -16.33 14.01 0.80
C ILE A 97 -14.96 14.38 0.19
N GLU A 98 -14.64 15.68 0.13
CA GLU A 98 -13.33 16.12 -0.38
C GLU A 98 -12.17 15.61 0.47
N ARG A 99 -12.31 15.58 1.81
CA ARG A 99 -11.30 15.00 2.71
C ARG A 99 -11.07 13.52 2.42
N PHE A 100 -12.14 12.77 2.16
CA PHE A 100 -12.04 11.37 1.80
C PHE A 100 -11.25 11.18 0.51
N PHE A 101 -11.60 11.88 -0.56
CA PHE A 101 -10.91 11.73 -1.83
C PHE A 101 -9.45 12.19 -1.76
N LEU A 102 -9.16 13.32 -1.10
CA LEU A 102 -7.79 13.78 -0.89
C LEU A 102 -6.96 12.75 -0.11
N SER A 103 -7.52 12.20 0.97
CA SER A 103 -6.86 11.16 1.77
C SER A 103 -6.70 9.85 0.99
N LEU A 104 -7.72 9.44 0.22
CA LEU A 104 -7.75 8.23 -0.57
C LEU A 104 -6.69 8.26 -1.67
N PHE A 105 -6.59 9.33 -2.46
CA PHE A 105 -5.61 9.42 -3.54
C PHE A 105 -4.17 9.46 -3.02
N VAL A 106 -3.92 10.17 -1.91
CA VAL A 106 -2.62 10.17 -1.24
C VAL A 106 -2.28 8.78 -0.70
N SER A 107 -3.24 8.12 -0.03
CA SER A 107 -3.06 6.77 0.50
C SER A 107 -2.79 5.77 -0.63
N LEU A 108 -3.58 5.79 -1.69
CA LEU A 108 -3.40 4.93 -2.85
C LEU A 108 -2.01 5.12 -3.48
N ALA A 109 -1.54 6.35 -3.61
CA ALA A 109 -0.20 6.63 -4.13
C ALA A 109 0.91 6.08 -3.22
N ILE A 110 0.81 6.30 -1.90
CA ILE A 110 1.80 5.81 -0.94
C ILE A 110 1.84 4.28 -0.92
N TYR A 111 0.69 3.62 -0.75
CA TYR A 111 0.62 2.16 -0.70
C TYR A 111 0.97 1.50 -2.05
N SER A 112 0.60 2.11 -3.18
CA SER A 112 1.03 1.62 -4.50
C SER A 112 2.54 1.78 -4.69
N SER A 113 3.14 2.85 -4.17
CA SER A 113 4.60 3.06 -4.22
C SER A 113 5.34 2.00 -3.41
N ILE A 114 4.85 1.66 -2.22
CA ILE A 114 5.41 0.55 -1.43
C ILE A 114 5.25 -0.78 -2.18
N GLY A 115 4.09 -0.99 -2.80
CA GLY A 115 3.79 -2.16 -3.62
C GLY A 115 4.69 -2.39 -4.83
N LEU A 116 5.41 -1.37 -5.32
CA LEU A 116 6.39 -1.53 -6.41
C LEU A 116 7.66 -2.25 -5.95
N PHE A 117 8.11 -1.98 -4.72
CA PHE A 117 9.34 -2.56 -4.18
C PHE A 117 9.08 -3.91 -3.49
N TRP A 118 7.85 -4.12 -3.05
CA TRP A 118 7.47 -5.23 -2.17
C TRP A 118 7.70 -6.64 -2.75
N PRO A 119 7.28 -6.95 -3.98
CA PRO A 119 7.45 -8.29 -4.53
C PRO A 119 8.93 -8.67 -4.65
N GLN A 120 9.80 -7.71 -4.95
CA GLN A 120 11.25 -7.91 -5.09
C GLN A 120 11.93 -8.23 -3.76
N ILE A 121 11.47 -7.61 -2.67
CA ILE A 121 11.98 -7.87 -1.32
C ILE A 121 11.54 -9.27 -0.88
N ILE A 122 10.26 -9.62 -1.03
CA ILE A 122 9.75 -10.94 -0.64
C ILE A 122 10.46 -12.04 -1.45
N LEU A 123 10.63 -11.87 -2.77
CA LEU A 123 11.33 -12.84 -3.61
C LEU A 123 12.78 -13.07 -3.16
N ARG A 124 13.48 -12.05 -2.64
CA ARG A 124 14.85 -12.21 -2.11
C ARG A 124 14.90 -13.00 -0.80
N PHE A 125 13.93 -12.79 0.09
CA PHE A 125 13.88 -13.47 1.40
C PHE A 125 13.23 -14.86 1.33
N CYS A 126 12.34 -15.07 0.37
CA CYS A 126 11.55 -16.30 0.22
C CYS A 126 11.91 -17.10 -1.05
N SER A 127 13.06 -16.83 -1.67
CA SER A 127 13.48 -17.39 -2.97
C SER A 127 13.36 -18.90 -3.09
N ASN A 128 13.65 -19.63 -2.00
CA ASN A 128 13.59 -21.09 -1.97
C ASN A 128 12.16 -21.67 -1.87
N ILE A 129 11.16 -20.83 -1.57
CA ILE A 129 9.79 -21.28 -1.33
C ILE A 129 8.80 -20.67 -2.34
N MET A 130 9.14 -19.51 -2.90
CA MET A 130 8.33 -18.84 -3.92
C MET A 130 8.45 -19.45 -5.33
N GLN A 131 9.32 -20.44 -5.56
CA GLN A 131 9.33 -21.19 -6.84
C GLN A 131 7.96 -21.83 -7.14
N ALA A 132 7.09 -22.00 -6.14
CA ALA A 132 5.72 -22.48 -6.29
C ALA A 132 4.69 -21.41 -6.72
N PHE A 133 5.04 -20.12 -6.76
CA PHE A 133 4.11 -19.04 -7.07
C PHE A 133 4.58 -18.22 -8.28
N ASP A 134 3.67 -18.04 -9.24
CA ASP A 134 3.89 -17.16 -10.38
C ASP A 134 4.09 -15.69 -9.93
N ALA A 135 5.06 -15.01 -10.54
CA ALA A 135 5.36 -13.61 -10.29
C ALA A 135 4.14 -12.71 -10.57
N ASP A 136 3.34 -13.06 -11.57
CA ASP A 136 2.10 -12.34 -11.91
C ASP A 136 1.06 -12.45 -10.79
N PHE A 137 0.93 -13.63 -10.18
CA PHE A 137 0.01 -13.84 -9.05
C PHE A 137 0.43 -13.01 -7.83
N LEU A 138 1.71 -12.98 -7.49
CA LEU A 138 2.22 -12.20 -6.36
C LEU A 138 2.04 -10.69 -6.56
N GLN A 139 2.17 -10.21 -7.80
CA GLN A 139 2.00 -8.80 -8.11
C GLN A 139 0.54 -8.35 -8.03
N ILE A 140 -0.40 -9.12 -8.60
CA ILE A 140 -1.85 -8.86 -8.51
C ILE A 140 -2.30 -8.79 -7.05
N VAL A 141 -1.82 -9.75 -6.27
CA VAL A 141 -2.20 -9.91 -4.89
C VAL A 141 -1.62 -8.81 -4.01
N SER A 142 -0.34 -8.45 -4.20
CA SER A 142 0.28 -7.31 -3.51
C SER A 142 -0.44 -5.99 -3.85
N PHE A 143 -0.85 -5.82 -5.11
CA PHE A 143 -1.65 -4.66 -5.53
C PHE A 143 -3.00 -4.62 -4.81
N GLY A 144 -3.71 -5.75 -4.76
CA GLY A 144 -4.99 -5.87 -4.04
C GLY A 144 -4.87 -5.54 -2.55
N MET A 145 -3.83 -6.06 -1.87
CA MET A 145 -3.57 -5.74 -0.47
C MET A 145 -3.35 -4.23 -0.27
N ASN A 146 -2.51 -3.62 -1.09
CA ASN A 146 -2.20 -2.18 -0.98
C ASN A 146 -3.42 -1.30 -1.26
N ALA A 147 -4.29 -1.69 -2.19
CA ALA A 147 -5.55 -0.98 -2.46
C ALA A 147 -6.50 -1.03 -1.24
N VAL A 148 -6.66 -2.21 -0.63
CA VAL A 148 -7.47 -2.37 0.58
C VAL A 148 -6.88 -1.58 1.74
N SER A 149 -5.56 -1.64 1.94
CA SER A 149 -4.86 -0.87 2.97
C SER A 149 -4.99 0.63 2.77
N ALA A 150 -4.96 1.11 1.53
CA ALA A 150 -5.20 2.51 1.21
C ALA A 150 -6.64 2.95 1.54
N VAL A 151 -7.65 2.12 1.25
CA VAL A 151 -9.05 2.40 1.60
C VAL A 151 -9.24 2.41 3.12
N ILE A 152 -8.68 1.43 3.83
CA ILE A 152 -8.74 1.39 5.30
C ILE A 152 -8.05 2.62 5.89
N CYS A 153 -6.96 3.08 5.29
CA CYS A 153 -6.21 4.27 5.69
C CYS A 153 -6.86 5.58 5.25
N SER A 154 -7.85 5.58 4.36
CA SER A 154 -8.54 6.79 3.87
C SER A 154 -9.86 7.11 4.57
N LEU A 155 -10.36 6.23 5.43
CA LEU A 155 -11.47 6.43 6.39
C LEU A 155 -11.23 7.56 7.44
N PHE A 156 -10.28 8.47 7.20
CA PHE A 156 -10.09 9.77 7.87
C PHE A 156 -11.34 10.67 7.91
N LEU A 157 -12.41 10.29 7.22
CA LEU A 157 -13.76 10.88 7.28
C LEU A 157 -14.31 11.12 8.69
N LEU A 158 -13.81 10.40 9.69
CA LEU A 158 -14.26 10.51 11.08
C LEU A 158 -13.65 11.67 11.86
N ILE A 159 -12.68 12.40 11.28
CA ILE A 159 -12.15 13.60 11.92
C ILE A 159 -13.18 14.75 11.80
N PRO A 160 -13.65 15.32 12.92
CA PRO A 160 -14.64 16.39 12.92
C PRO A 160 -14.12 17.66 12.22
N THR A 161 -15.08 18.50 11.85
CA THR A 161 -14.86 19.77 11.14
C THR A 161 -14.20 20.82 12.02
N GLU A 162 -14.39 20.76 13.34
CA GLU A 162 -13.76 21.68 14.29
C GLU A 162 -12.28 21.36 14.44
N TYR A 163 -11.43 22.33 14.08
CA TYR A 163 -9.98 22.19 14.21
C TYR A 163 -9.55 22.53 15.64
N ASN A 164 -9.30 21.49 16.43
CA ASN A 164 -8.48 21.56 17.62
C ASN A 164 -7.27 20.66 17.39
N GLU A 165 -6.06 21.22 17.40
CA GLU A 165 -4.83 20.53 17.02
C GLU A 165 -4.55 19.29 17.90
N ASN A 166 -4.77 19.39 19.21
CA ASN A 166 -4.64 18.28 20.14
C ASN A 166 -5.69 17.20 19.89
N PHE A 167 -6.93 17.59 19.59
CA PHE A 167 -8.00 16.67 19.26
C PHE A 167 -7.73 15.94 17.93
N PHE A 168 -7.25 16.68 16.93
CA PHE A 168 -6.91 16.19 15.60
C PHE A 168 -5.76 15.18 15.65
N LEU A 169 -4.67 15.51 16.35
CA LEU A 169 -3.53 14.61 16.56
C LEU A 169 -3.93 13.34 17.30
N ASN A 170 -4.76 13.44 18.33
CA ASN A 170 -5.24 12.28 19.08
C ASN A 170 -6.09 11.36 18.18
N LYS A 171 -7.06 11.92 17.44
CA LYS A 171 -7.89 11.14 16.50
C LYS A 171 -7.08 10.52 15.37
N ALA A 172 -6.12 11.25 14.81
CA ALA A 172 -5.22 10.72 13.78
C ALA A 172 -4.36 9.57 14.32
N SER A 173 -3.89 9.67 15.56
CA SER A 173 -3.10 8.62 16.23
C SER A 173 -3.92 7.35 16.47
N ILE A 174 -5.13 7.48 17.03
CA ILE A 174 -6.07 6.35 17.23
C ILE A 174 -6.38 5.68 15.90
N TYR A 175 -6.64 6.49 14.87
CA TYR A 175 -6.95 6.00 13.54
C TYR A 175 -5.78 5.27 12.88
N THR A 176 -4.56 5.75 13.09
CA THR A 176 -3.31 5.08 12.65
C THR A 176 -3.22 3.70 13.28
N ILE A 177 -3.42 3.60 14.60
CA ILE A 177 -3.38 2.33 15.34
C ILE A 177 -4.46 1.38 14.81
N ALA A 178 -5.70 1.85 14.67
CA ALA A 178 -6.80 1.04 14.15
C ALA A 178 -6.51 0.53 12.72
N THR A 179 -5.99 1.40 11.85
CA THR A 179 -5.59 1.06 10.47
C THR A 179 -4.52 -0.02 10.46
N VAL A 180 -3.48 0.11 11.30
CA VAL A 180 -2.42 -0.90 11.41
C VAL A 180 -2.97 -2.23 11.90
N VAL A 181 -3.84 -2.24 12.91
CA VAL A 181 -4.44 -3.47 13.45
C VAL A 181 -5.31 -4.16 12.39
N ILE A 182 -6.24 -3.44 11.75
CA ILE A 182 -7.13 -4.02 10.73
C ILE A 182 -6.32 -4.55 9.54
N ASN A 183 -5.32 -3.80 9.08
CA ASN A 183 -4.46 -4.25 8.01
C ASN A 183 -3.60 -5.46 8.40
N SER A 184 -3.18 -5.56 9.66
CA SER A 184 -2.46 -6.72 10.16
C SER A 184 -3.32 -7.98 10.08
N VAL A 185 -4.58 -7.90 10.53
CA VAL A 185 -5.57 -8.99 10.43
C VAL A 185 -5.77 -9.41 8.97
N TRP A 186 -5.97 -8.45 8.07
CA TRP A 186 -6.09 -8.71 6.63
C TRP A 186 -4.85 -9.41 6.07
N SER A 187 -3.66 -8.98 6.49
CA SER A 187 -2.39 -9.55 6.04
C SER A 187 -2.16 -10.96 6.58
N MET A 188 -2.64 -11.29 7.80
CA MET A 188 -2.60 -12.67 8.30
C MET A 188 -3.53 -13.57 7.50
N ALA A 189 -4.78 -13.14 7.29
CA ALA A 189 -5.76 -13.88 6.50
C ALA A 189 -5.22 -14.18 5.10
N PHE A 190 -4.51 -13.21 4.53
CA PHE A 190 -3.81 -13.37 3.26
C PHE A 190 -2.64 -14.37 3.33
N GLY A 191 -1.77 -14.29 4.34
CA GLY A 191 -0.70 -15.26 4.54
C GLY A 191 -1.22 -16.69 4.63
N PHE A 192 -2.33 -16.90 5.34
CA PHE A 192 -3.02 -18.18 5.39
C PHE A 192 -3.55 -18.63 4.02
N ALA A 193 -4.17 -17.74 3.25
CA ALA A 193 -4.66 -18.07 1.90
C ALA A 193 -3.52 -18.49 0.94
N LEU A 194 -2.36 -17.84 1.01
CA LEU A 194 -1.18 -18.27 0.26
C LEU A 194 -0.72 -19.66 0.68
N GLN A 195 -0.67 -19.94 1.99
CA GLN A 195 -0.29 -21.24 2.50
C GLN A 195 -1.22 -22.34 1.97
N PHE A 196 -2.54 -22.14 2.04
CA PHE A 196 -3.52 -23.10 1.49
C PHE A 196 -3.30 -23.35 -0.01
N LYS A 197 -3.03 -22.30 -0.79
CA LYS A 197 -2.76 -22.44 -2.23
C LYS A 197 -1.47 -23.19 -2.50
N ALA A 198 -0.38 -22.91 -1.76
CA ALA A 198 0.86 -23.66 -1.87
C ALA A 198 0.64 -25.16 -1.57
N GLU A 199 -0.06 -25.48 -0.49
CA GLU A 199 -0.34 -26.87 -0.11
C GLU A 199 -1.20 -27.58 -1.16
N SER A 200 -2.22 -26.92 -1.72
CA SER A 200 -3.09 -27.49 -2.77
C SER A 200 -2.38 -27.73 -4.11
N GLY A 201 -1.46 -26.85 -4.52
CA GLY A 201 -0.72 -26.98 -5.77
C GLY A 201 0.28 -28.14 -5.72
N TYR A 202 0.88 -28.38 -4.55
CA TYR A 202 1.74 -29.55 -4.31
C TYR A 202 0.94 -30.86 -4.31
N ALA A 203 -0.27 -30.88 -3.75
CA ALA A 203 -1.12 -32.07 -3.75
C ALA A 203 -1.57 -32.51 -5.16
N SER A 204 -1.65 -31.57 -6.12
CA SER A 204 -1.99 -31.88 -7.52
C SER A 204 -0.82 -32.38 -8.38
N GLN A 205 0.41 -32.38 -7.85
CA GLN A 205 1.62 -32.85 -8.55
C GLN A 205 2.10 -34.22 -8.06
N ILE A 206 1.38 -34.83 -7.11
CA ILE A 206 1.57 -36.21 -6.62
C ILE A 206 0.43 -37.06 -7.16
#